data_AF-A0A7J7FGR8-F1
#
_entry.id   AF-A0A7J7FGR8-F1
#
_cell.length_a   1.000
_cell.length_b   1.000
_cell.length_c   1.000
_cell.angle_alpha   90.00
_cell.angle_beta   90.00
_cell.angle_gamma   90.00
#
_symmetry.space_group_name_H-M   'P 1'
#
loop_
_entity.id
_entity.type
_entity.pdbx_description
1 polymer ?
#
loop_
_entity_poly.entity_id
_entity_poly.type
_entity_poly.pdbx_seq_one_letter_code
_entity_poly.pdbx_strand_id
1 'polypeptide(L)' 'MLVDETLFSSDALKVTFLITRLTGPALQWVIPYIRKKSPLLNDYRGFLAEMKRVFGWVEDEDF' A
#
# COMPACT_ATOMS: atom_id res chain seq x y z
N MET A 1 7.14 7.56 -7.06
CA MET A 1 6.23 8.70 -6.83
C MET A 1 5.73 8.61 -5.41
N LEU A 2 6.42 9.30 -4.49
CA LEU A 2 5.96 9.42 -3.10
C LEU A 2 4.74 10.36 -3.13
N VAL A 3 3.64 9.88 -2.57
CA VAL A 3 2.40 10.63 -2.53
C VAL A 3 2.62 11.87 -1.65
N ASP A 4 2.46 13.05 -2.23
CA ASP A 4 2.57 14.34 -1.55
C ASP A 4 1.73 14.35 -0.27
N GLU A 5 2.33 14.71 0.87
CA GLU A 5 1.66 14.64 2.18
C GLU A 5 0.44 15.54 2.28
N THR A 6 0.31 16.52 1.37
CA THR A 6 -0.81 17.44 1.28
C THR A 6 -2.01 16.91 0.48
N LEU A 7 -1.84 15.83 -0.31
CA LEU A 7 -2.87 15.35 -1.23
C LEU A 7 -3.96 14.51 -0.54
N PHE A 8 -3.62 13.84 0.57
CA PHE A 8 -4.55 12.97 1.28
C PHE A 8 -4.61 13.34 2.76
N SER A 9 -5.82 13.49 3.29
CA SER A 9 -6.06 13.84 4.69
C SER A 9 -5.88 12.70 5.69
N SER A 10 -5.67 11.46 5.22
CA SER A 10 -5.41 10.30 6.08
C SER A 10 -4.66 9.18 5.38
N ASP A 11 -3.99 8.36 6.17
CA ASP A 11 -3.31 7.15 5.70
C ASP A 11 -4.30 6.14 5.09
N ALA A 12 -5.52 6.05 5.63
CA ALA A 12 -6.57 5.20 5.06
C ALA A 12 -6.89 5.58 3.61
N LEU A 13 -6.91 6.88 3.29
CA LEU A 13 -7.13 7.34 1.91
C LEU A 13 -5.93 7.05 1.02
N LYS A 14 -4.70 7.21 1.51
CA LYS A 14 -3.48 6.84 0.77
C LYS A 14 -3.46 5.34 0.44
N VAL A 15 -3.75 4.49 1.42
CA VAL A 15 -3.82 3.03 1.23
C VAL A 15 -4.96 2.66 0.30
N THR A 16 -6.15 3.26 0.46
CA THR A 16 -7.28 3.03 -0.45
C THR A 16 -6.92 3.38 -1.89
N PHE A 17 -6.28 4.55 -2.10
CA PHE A 17 -5.80 4.93 -3.42
C PHE A 17 -4.83 3.90 -4.01
N LEU A 18 -3.82 3.46 -3.25
CA LEU A 18 -2.91 2.40 -3.71
C LEU A 18 -3.64 1.12 -4.09
N ILE A 19 -4.60 0.67 -3.27
CA ILE A 19 -5.42 -0.51 -3.54
C ILE A 19 -6.15 -0.40 -4.89
N THR A 20 -6.71 0.76 -5.23
CA THR A 20 -7.37 0.96 -6.54
C THR A 20 -6.43 0.83 -7.74
N ARG A 21 -5.11 0.92 -7.52
CA ARG A 21 -4.09 0.75 -8.57
C ARG A 21 -3.59 -0.69 -8.68
N LEU A 22 -3.90 -1.56 -7.73
CA LEU A 22 -3.46 -2.95 -7.75
C LEU A 22 -4.24 -3.74 -8.80
N THR A 23 -3.53 -4.60 -9.52
CA THR A 23 -4.09 -5.50 -10.53
C THR A 23 -3.46 -6.89 -10.41
N GLY A 24 -4.11 -7.90 -10.99
CA GLY A 24 -3.56 -9.26 -11.08
C GLY A 24 -3.20 -9.84 -9.70
N PRO A 25 -2.01 -10.47 -9.54
CA PRO A 25 -1.59 -11.08 -8.27
C PRO A 25 -1.58 -10.12 -7.07
N ALA A 26 -1.22 -8.84 -7.29
CA ALA A 26 -1.19 -7.85 -6.21
C ALA A 26 -2.61 -7.51 -5.70
N LEU A 27 -3.59 -7.45 -6.60
CA LEU A 27 -4.98 -7.28 -6.21
C LEU A 27 -5.49 -8.49 -5.42
N GLN A 28 -5.15 -9.71 -5.85
CA GLN A 28 -5.54 -10.92 -5.12
C GLN A 28 -4.92 -10.97 -3.72
N TRP A 29 -3.66 -10.54 -3.61
CA TRP A 29 -2.95 -10.48 -2.34
C TRP A 29 -3.62 -9.55 -1.31
N VAL A 30 -4.20 -8.42 -1.73
CA VAL A 30 -4.80 -7.46 -0.77
C VAL A 30 -6.20 -7.86 -0.28
N ILE A 31 -6.92 -8.73 -0.99
CA ILE A 31 -8.32 -9.12 -0.67
C ILE A 31 -8.48 -9.60 0.79
N PRO A 32 -7.61 -10.48 1.35
CA PRO A 32 -7.74 -10.92 2.74
C PRO A 32 -7.62 -9.77 3.75
N TYR A 33 -6.80 -8.77 3.48
CA TYR A 33 -6.63 -7.60 4.36
C TYR A 33 -7.92 -6.77 4.39
N ILE A 34 -8.56 -6.57 3.23
CA ILE A 34 -9.86 -5.89 3.10
C ILE A 34 -10.94 -6.65 3.87
N ARG A 35 -11.08 -7.97 3.61
CA ARG A 35 -12.12 -8.80 4.24
C ARG A 35 -12.00 -8.84 5.76
N LYS A 36 -10.76 -8.83 6.28
CA LYS A 36 -10.48 -8.88 7.72
C LYS A 36 -10.41 -7.51 8.38
N LYS A 37 -10.61 -6.41 7.63
CA LYS A 37 -10.43 -5.04 8.11
C LYS A 37 -9.07 -4.85 8.81
N SER A 38 -8.01 -5.32 8.15
CA SER A 38 -6.66 -5.29 8.69
C SER A 38 -6.30 -3.87 9.14
N PRO A 39 -5.58 -3.70 10.27
CA PRO A 39 -5.10 -2.38 10.70
C PRO A 39 -4.20 -1.72 9.64
N LEU A 40 -3.54 -2.52 8.78
CA LEU A 40 -2.73 -2.03 7.67
C LEU A 40 -3.51 -1.19 6.66
N LEU A 41 -4.85 -1.30 6.62
CA LEU A 41 -5.68 -0.46 5.77
C LEU A 41 -5.72 1.01 6.22
N ASN A 42 -5.26 1.30 7.45
CA ASN A 42 -5.19 2.64 8.03
C ASN A 42 -3.75 3.07 8.38
N ASP A 43 -2.75 2.26 8.01
CA ASP A 43 -1.34 2.53 8.27
C ASP A 43 -0.59 2.45 6.93
N TYR A 44 -0.31 3.63 6.35
CA TYR A 44 0.30 3.71 5.03
C TYR A 44 1.73 3.15 5.03
N ARG A 45 2.51 3.46 6.06
CA ARG A 45 3.91 3.02 6.16
C ARG A 45 3.98 1.50 6.37
N GLY A 46 3.13 0.96 7.24
CA GLY A 46 3.02 -0.48 7.45
C GLY A 46 2.56 -1.21 6.18
N PHE A 47 1.58 -0.67 5.45
CA PHE A 47 1.12 -1.24 4.20
C PHE A 47 2.23 -1.31 3.15
N LEU A 48 3.02 -0.24 2.99
CA LEU A 48 4.17 -0.22 2.08
C LEU A 48 5.27 -1.21 2.51
N ALA A 49 5.57 -1.29 3.81
CA ALA A 49 6.57 -2.23 4.32
C ALA A 49 6.17 -3.69 4.03
N GLU A 50 4.90 -4.02 4.25
CA GLU A 50 4.37 -5.35 3.92
C GLU A 50 4.40 -5.62 2.41
N MET A 51 4.04 -4.64 1.59
CA MET A 51 4.11 -4.75 0.14
C MET A 51 5.55 -4.97 -0.35
N LYS A 52 6.52 -4.23 0.21
CA LYS A 52 7.96 -4.42 -0.05
C LYS A 52 8.41 -5.82 0.34
N ARG A 53 8.00 -6.31 1.52
CA ARG A 53 8.32 -7.65 2.02
C ARG A 53 7.77 -8.77 1.13
N VAL A 54 6.55 -8.61 0.61
CA VAL A 54 5.87 -9.64 -0.20
C VAL A 54 6.32 -9.64 -1.65
N PHE A 55 6.49 -8.46 -2.26
CA PHE A 55 6.83 -8.33 -3.68
C PHE A 55 8.31 -8.05 -3.95
N GLY A 56 9.14 -7.94 -2.91
CA GLY A 56 10.59 -7.80 -3.05
C GLY A 56 11.01 -6.50 -3.74
N TRP A 57 10.34 -5.38 -3.46
CA TRP A 57 10.77 -4.07 -3.97
C TRP A 57 12.10 -3.71 -3.32
N VAL A 58 13.20 -3.99 -4.03
CA VAL A 58 14.51 -3.41 -3.73
C VAL A 58 14.39 -1.93 -4.08
N GLU A 59 14.66 -1.05 -3.12
CA GLU A 59 14.93 0.34 -3.50
C GLU A 59 16.18 0.28 -4.37
N ASP A 60 16.05 0.56 -5.67
CA ASP A 60 17.21 0.92 -6.45
C ASP A 60 17.81 2.14 -5.73
N GLU A 61 18.94 1.94 -5.05
CA GLU A 61 19.74 2.97 -4.38
C GLU A 61 20.36 3.92 -5.42
N ASP A 62 19.59 4.46 -6.36
CA ASP A 62 20.12 5.38 -7.37
C ASP A 62 18.97 6.15 -8.02
N PHE A 63 18.59 7.30 -7.44
CA PHE A 63 18.11 8.51 -8.14
C PHE A 63 18.15 9.73 -7.22
#